data_AF-I6R4Y6-F1
#
_entry.id   AF-I6R4Y6-F1
#
_cell.length_a   1.000
_cell.length_b   1.000
_cell.length_c   1.000
_cell.angle_alpha   90.00
_cell.angle_beta   90.00
_cell.angle_gamma   90.00
#
_symmetry.space_group_name_H-M   'P 1'
#
loop_
_entity.id
_entity.type
_entity.pdbx_description
1 polymer ?
#
loop_
_entity_poly.entity_id
_entity_poly.type
_entity_poly.pdbx_seq_one_letter_code
_entity_poly.pdbx_strand_id
1 'polypeptide(L)'
;AEHELNCSTSTVRMVGSSRANLFASISAGISALWGPLHGGANQQVIEMLERIEAEGGDAQKFVDRAKDKKDNSRLMGFGHPV
;
A
#
# COMPACT_ATOMS: atom_id res chain seq x y z
N ALA A 1 -9.24 -8.30 12.07
CA ALA A 1 -8.74 -8.85 10.80
C ALA A 1 -7.22 -8.94 10.92
N GLU A 2 -6.64 -10.08 10.58
CA GLU A 2 -5.20 -10.37 10.70
C GLU A 2 -4.70 -10.77 9.29
N HIS A 3 -3.47 -10.38 8.94
CA HIS A 3 -2.88 -10.65 7.62
C HIS A 3 -1.44 -11.16 7.80
N GLU A 4 -1.32 -12.19 8.64
CA GLU A 4 -0.10 -12.93 8.99
C GLU A 4 1.13 -12.04 9.29
N LEU A 5 2.27 -12.29 8.64
CA LEU A 5 3.55 -11.62 8.92
C LEU A 5 3.84 -10.46 7.95
N ASN A 6 2.82 -9.65 7.64
CA ASN A 6 3.02 -8.42 6.87
C ASN A 6 3.97 -7.43 7.59
N CYS A 7 4.37 -6.37 6.88
CA CYS A 7 5.32 -5.35 7.36
C CYS A 7 4.96 -4.83 8.77
N SER A 8 3.73 -4.34 8.99
CA SER A 8 3.33 -3.77 10.28
C SER A 8 3.30 -4.82 11.40
N THR A 9 2.80 -6.04 11.13
CA THR A 9 2.79 -7.10 12.14
C THR A 9 4.23 -7.49 12.53
N SER A 10 5.14 -7.58 11.55
CA SER A 10 6.56 -7.84 11.78
C SER A 10 7.24 -6.71 12.56
N THR A 11 6.91 -5.44 12.29
CA THR A 11 7.40 -4.29 13.07
C THR A 11 6.97 -4.34 14.53
N VAL A 12 5.69 -4.65 14.81
CA VAL A 12 5.18 -4.79 16.18
C VAL A 12 5.98 -5.86 16.94
N ARG A 13 6.22 -7.02 16.31
CA ARG A 13 7.00 -8.11 16.91
C ARG A 13 8.45 -7.71 17.16
N MET A 14 9.08 -7.04 16.19
CA MET A 14 10.48 -6.60 16.31
C MET A 14 10.66 -5.60 17.45
N VAL A 15 9.82 -4.57 17.53
CA VAL A 15 9.87 -3.58 18.62
C VAL A 15 9.54 -4.23 19.97
N GLY A 16 8.49 -5.06 20.02
CA GLY A 16 8.09 -5.79 21.23
C GLY A 16 9.17 -6.74 21.79
N SER A 17 10.03 -7.30 20.93
CA SER A 17 11.10 -8.22 21.34
C SER A 17 12.12 -7.58 22.31
N SER A 18 12.25 -6.26 22.27
CA SER A 18 13.08 -5.47 23.19
C SER A 18 12.43 -5.24 24.57
N ARG A 19 11.23 -5.77 24.80
CA ARG A 19 10.36 -5.46 25.95
C ARG A 19 9.95 -3.97 26.01
N ALA A 20 9.85 -3.33 24.85
CA ALA A 20 9.25 -2.00 24.73
C ALA A 20 7.80 -2.01 25.27
N ASN A 21 7.36 -0.86 25.75
CA ASN A 21 5.99 -0.67 26.23
C ASN A 21 4.97 -1.01 25.12
N LEU A 22 3.84 -1.62 25.49
CA LEU A 22 2.77 -2.03 24.58
C LEU A 22 2.32 -0.91 23.64
N PHE A 23 2.09 0.30 24.17
CA PHE A 23 1.67 1.44 23.36
C PHE A 23 2.73 1.81 22.32
N ALA A 24 4.02 1.77 22.69
CA ALA A 24 5.10 2.04 21.76
C ALA A 24 5.19 0.99 20.64
N SER A 25 5.03 -0.31 20.97
CA SER A 25 5.01 -1.39 19.98
C SER A 25 3.86 -1.25 18.99
N ILE A 26 2.65 -0.91 19.46
CA ILE A 26 1.49 -0.69 18.60
C ILE A 26 1.66 0.58 17.75
N SER A 27 2.14 1.68 18.33
CA SER A 27 2.43 2.90 17.58
C SER A 27 3.42 2.66 16.45
N ALA A 28 4.45 1.84 16.66
CA ALA A 28 5.38 1.45 15.59
C ALA A 28 4.69 0.67 14.47
N GLY A 29 3.78 -0.25 14.80
CA GLY A 29 2.95 -0.95 13.82
C GLY A 29 2.07 -0.01 13.00
N ILE A 30 1.43 0.97 13.64
CA ILE A 30 0.61 1.99 12.97
C ILE A 30 1.47 2.82 12.00
N SER A 31 2.65 3.27 12.44
CA SER A 31 3.58 4.02 11.58
C SER A 31 4.03 3.20 10.38
N ALA A 32 4.30 1.89 10.55
CA ALA A 32 4.63 0.99 9.45
C ALA A 32 3.44 0.78 8.49
N LEU A 33 2.21 0.67 9.03
CA LEU A 33 0.99 0.56 8.25
C LEU A 33 0.72 1.81 7.41
N TRP A 34 1.02 2.99 7.92
CA TRP A 34 0.76 4.24 7.20
C TRP A 34 1.63 4.42 5.94
N GLY A 35 2.71 3.63 5.78
CA GLY A 35 3.56 3.71 4.61
C GLY A 35 2.80 3.49 3.28
N PRO A 36 3.19 4.19 2.20
CA PRO A 36 2.49 4.14 0.91
C PRO A 36 2.46 2.74 0.28
N LEU A 37 3.48 1.92 0.56
CA LEU A 37 3.59 0.54 0.06
C LEU A 37 2.92 -0.49 0.96
N HIS A 38 2.30 -0.06 2.06
CA HIS A 38 1.54 -0.91 2.96
C HIS A 38 0.08 -0.45 3.00
N GLY A 39 -0.38 0.19 4.08
CA GLY A 39 -1.76 0.67 4.22
C GLY A 39 -2.10 1.89 3.37
N GLY A 40 -1.11 2.65 2.89
CA GLY A 40 -1.32 3.79 2.01
C GLY A 40 -1.71 3.43 0.57
N ALA A 41 -1.61 2.15 0.19
CA ALA A 41 -1.95 1.69 -1.17
C ALA A 41 -3.43 1.99 -1.52
N ASN A 42 -4.33 1.97 -0.54
CA ASN A 42 -5.75 2.28 -0.76
C ASN A 42 -5.98 3.71 -1.23
N GLN A 43 -5.26 4.69 -0.66
CA GLN A 43 -5.32 6.08 -1.11
C GLN A 43 -4.86 6.20 -2.56
N GLN A 44 -3.78 5.51 -2.91
CA GLN A 44 -3.24 5.53 -4.28
C GLN A 44 -4.19 4.92 -5.31
N VAL A 45 -5.03 3.96 -4.91
CA VAL A 45 -6.12 3.45 -5.75
C VAL A 45 -7.16 4.54 -6.02
N ILE A 46 -7.57 5.27 -4.99
CA ILE A 46 -8.57 6.35 -5.13
C ILE A 46 -8.01 7.47 -6.02
N GLU A 47 -6.80 7.94 -5.75
CA GLU A 47 -6.15 8.99 -6.55
C GLU A 47 -5.97 8.57 -8.02
N MET A 48 -5.68 7.28 -8.27
CA MET A 48 -5.63 6.74 -9.64
C MET A 48 -7.00 6.79 -10.31
N LEU A 49 -8.07 6.39 -9.62
CA LEU A 49 -9.44 6.41 -10.16
C LEU A 49 -9.94 7.83 -10.43
N GLU A 50 -9.70 8.77 -9.52
CA GLU A 50 -10.03 10.19 -9.70
C GLU A 50 -9.30 10.77 -10.92
N ARG A 51 -8.03 10.38 -11.14
CA ARG A 51 -7.30 10.77 -12.33
C ARG A 51 -7.88 10.18 -13.62
N ILE A 52 -8.29 8.91 -13.59
CA ILE A 52 -8.93 8.26 -14.75
C ILE A 52 -10.21 9.00 -15.11
N GLU A 53 -11.04 9.34 -14.13
CA GLU A 53 -12.26 10.11 -14.31
C GLU A 53 -11.97 11.50 -14.90
N ALA A 54 -11.01 12.23 -14.33
CA ALA A 54 -10.62 13.56 -14.81
C ALA A 54 -10.04 13.57 -16.25
N GLU A 55 -9.42 12.47 -16.68
CA GLU A 55 -8.89 12.30 -18.04
C GLU A 55 -9.95 11.79 -19.05
N GLY A 56 -11.23 11.71 -18.66
CA GLY A 56 -12.35 11.34 -19.54
C GLY A 56 -12.84 9.90 -19.40
N GLY A 57 -12.38 9.16 -18.38
CA GLY A 57 -12.94 7.87 -17.96
C GLY A 57 -12.57 6.66 -18.81
N ASP A 58 -11.67 6.79 -19.79
CA ASP A 58 -11.25 5.66 -20.63
C ASP A 58 -10.26 4.74 -19.90
N ALA A 59 -10.78 3.69 -19.26
CA ALA A 59 -9.98 2.70 -18.55
C ALA A 59 -9.00 1.93 -19.46
N GLN A 60 -9.32 1.73 -20.73
CA GLN A 60 -8.48 0.94 -21.65
C GLN A 60 -7.14 1.63 -21.87
N LYS A 61 -7.15 2.96 -22.05
CA LYS A 61 -5.95 3.80 -22.14
C LYS A 61 -4.99 3.57 -20.96
N PHE A 62 -5.50 3.49 -19.73
CA PHE A 62 -4.66 3.32 -18.54
C PHE A 62 -4.14 1.90 -18.38
N VAL A 63 -4.94 0.90 -18.77
CA VAL A 63 -4.48 -0.50 -18.83
C VAL A 63 -3.37 -0.66 -19.86
N ASP A 64 -3.49 -0.03 -21.03
CA ASP A 64 -2.49 -0.09 -22.09
C ASP A 64 -1.19 0.60 -21.67
N ARG A 65 -1.28 1.74 -20.98
CA ARG A 65 -0.13 2.41 -20.36
C ARG A 65 0.58 1.56 -19.32
N ALA A 66 -0.17 0.91 -18.42
CA ALA A 66 0.40 0.03 -17.41
C ALA A 66 1.07 -1.22 -17.99
N LYS A 67 0.72 -1.61 -19.22
CA LYS A 67 1.37 -2.69 -19.96
C LYS A 67 2.58 -2.23 -20.77
N ASP A 68 2.70 -0.95 -21.07
CA ASP A 68 3.85 -0.41 -21.79
C ASP A 68 5.08 -0.44 -20.88
N LYS A 69 6.08 -1.25 -21.26
CA LYS A 69 7.35 -1.36 -20.51
C LYS A 69 8.16 -0.07 -20.50
N LYS A 70 7.84 0.91 -21.36
CA LYS A 70 8.46 2.23 -21.39
C LYS A 70 7.77 3.24 -20.48
N ASP A 71 6.51 2.99 -20.08
CA ASP A 71 5.80 3.79 -19.08
C ASP A 71 5.94 3.12 -17.70
N ASN A 72 6.46 3.87 -16.72
CA ASN A 72 6.58 3.38 -15.34
C ASN A 72 5.25 3.42 -14.57
N SER A 73 4.14 3.74 -15.24
CA SER A 73 2.80 3.68 -14.65
C SER A 73 2.46 2.29 -14.16
N ARG A 74 2.05 2.19 -12.88
CA ARG A 74 1.57 0.96 -12.27
C ARG A 74 0.06 1.05 -12.02
N LEU A 75 -0.62 -0.08 -12.13
CA LEU A 75 -2.01 -0.21 -11.69
C LEU A 75 -2.02 -0.36 -10.16
N MET A 76 -2.45 0.68 -9.47
CA MET A 76 -2.56 0.68 -8.02
C MET A 76 -3.67 -0.29 -7.58
N GLY A 77 -3.44 -1.00 -6.48
CA GLY A 77 -4.36 -2.05 -6.00
C GLY A 77 -4.20 -3.41 -6.69
N PHE A 78 -3.27 -3.54 -7.64
CA PHE A 78 -2.94 -4.81 -8.30
C PHE A 78 -1.53 -5.29 -7.94
N GLY A 79 -1.39 -6.62 -7.89
CA GLY A 79 -0.20 -7.29 -7.40
C GLY A 79 -0.21 -7.38 -5.88
N HIS A 80 0.12 -8.56 -5.36
CA HIS A 80 0.20 -8.76 -3.92
C HIS A 80 1.36 -9.72 -3.64
N PRO A 81 2.41 -9.28 -2.91
CA PRO A 81 3.58 -10.12 -2.68
C PRO A 81 3.39 -11.22 -1.63
N VAL A 82 2.30 -11.17 -0.83
CA VAL A 82 2.09 -11.86 0.47
C VAL A 82 3.39 -12.16 1.19
#